data_AF-A0A8H5U5B5-F1
#
_entry.id   AF-A0A8H5U5B5-F1
#
_cell.length_a   1.000
_cell.length_b   1.000
_cell.length_c   1.000
_cell.angle_alpha   90.00
_cell.angle_beta   90.00
_cell.angle_gamma   90.00
#
_symmetry.space_group_name_H-M   'P 1'
#
loop_
_entity.id
_entity.type
_entity.pdbx_description
1 polymer ?
#
loop_
_entity_poly.entity_id
_entity_poly.type
_entity_poly.pdbx_seq_one_letter_code
_entity_poly.pdbx_strand_id
1 'polypeptide(L)'
;GETRRILSDVYGWVQPGKLTALMGATGAGKTTLLDVLADRVTMGVITGDILVNGLPRGKSFQRTTGYVQQQDIHLETSTVREALRFSAVLRQPTAISMQDKIDYVEEVINLLEMGPYADAVIGVPGKGMSLYHPITAADD
;
A
#
# COMPACT_ATOMS: atom_id res chain seq x y z
N GLY A 1 1.60 -25.61 22.32
CA GLY A 1 1.23 -24.58 21.33
C GLY A 1 1.70 -25.09 19.98
N GLU A 2 0.77 -25.42 19.10
CA GLU A 2 1.11 -26.03 17.81
C GLU A 2 1.44 -24.98 16.76
N THR A 3 2.46 -25.24 15.95
CA THR A 3 2.85 -24.40 14.81
C THR A 3 1.82 -24.58 13.70
N ARG A 4 1.03 -23.53 13.43
CA ARG A 4 0.06 -23.54 12.32
C ARG A 4 0.74 -23.11 11.02
N ARG A 5 0.70 -23.98 10.00
CA ARG A 5 1.15 -23.65 8.65
C ARG A 5 0.08 -22.80 7.95
N ILE A 6 0.44 -21.60 7.50
CA ILE A 6 -0.46 -20.68 6.79
C ILE A 6 -0.24 -20.71 5.28
N LEU A 7 1.02 -20.83 4.85
CA LEU A 7 1.41 -20.95 3.45
C LEU A 7 2.15 -22.29 3.26
N SER A 8 1.89 -22.97 2.15
CA SER A 8 2.49 -24.25 1.81
C SER A 8 2.85 -24.28 0.33
N ASP A 9 4.13 -24.50 0.03
CA ASP A 9 4.64 -24.76 -1.32
C ASP A 9 4.14 -23.76 -2.38
N VAL A 10 4.30 -22.47 -2.08
CA VAL A 10 3.87 -21.37 -2.97
C VAL A 10 5.00 -21.07 -3.95
N TYR A 11 4.70 -21.17 -5.24
CA TYR A 11 5.61 -20.81 -6.33
C TYR A 11 4.94 -19.81 -7.26
N GLY A 12 5.70 -18.82 -7.72
CA GLY A 12 5.18 -17.82 -8.65
C GLY A 12 6.25 -16.82 -9.04
N TRP A 13 6.00 -16.12 -10.15
CA TRP A 13 6.81 -15.00 -10.60
C TRP A 13 5.88 -13.91 -11.12
N VAL A 14 6.30 -12.66 -10.99
CA VAL A 14 5.56 -11.48 -11.45
C VAL A 14 6.36 -10.81 -12.55
N GLN A 15 5.74 -10.57 -13.70
CA GLN A 15 6.39 -9.90 -14.83
C GLN A 15 6.36 -8.38 -14.65
N PRO A 16 7.47 -7.67 -14.91
CA PRO A 16 7.46 -6.21 -14.96
C PRO A 16 6.41 -5.69 -15.97
N GLY A 17 5.67 -4.64 -15.58
CA GLY A 17 4.66 -4.01 -16.42
C GLY A 17 3.32 -4.75 -16.50
N LYS A 18 3.11 -5.84 -15.74
CA LYS A 18 1.82 -6.51 -15.63
C LYS A 18 1.19 -6.31 -14.25
N LEU A 19 -0.11 -6.11 -14.23
CA LEU A 19 -0.91 -6.16 -13.01
C LEU A 19 -1.16 -7.63 -12.64
N THR A 20 -0.70 -8.05 -11.46
CA THR A 20 -0.98 -9.39 -10.92
C THR A 20 -1.93 -9.29 -9.74
N ALA A 21 -3.09 -9.95 -9.85
CA ALA A 21 -4.09 -10.00 -8.79
C ALA A 21 -4.01 -11.32 -8.02
N LEU A 22 -3.99 -11.26 -6.69
CA LEU A 22 -4.06 -12.42 -5.81
C LEU A 22 -5.51 -12.63 -5.33
N MET A 23 -6.14 -13.70 -5.79
CA MET A 23 -7.54 -14.02 -5.47
C MET A 23 -7.65 -15.35 -4.71
N GLY A 24 -8.67 -15.47 -3.85
CA GLY A 24 -8.89 -16.65 -3.02
C GLY A 24 -9.90 -16.39 -1.91
N ALA A 25 -10.34 -17.45 -1.22
CA ALA A 25 -11.30 -17.36 -0.12
C ALA A 25 -10.78 -16.50 1.06
N THR A 26 -11.69 -15.93 1.85
CA THR A 26 -11.33 -15.24 3.10
C THR A 26 -10.63 -16.22 4.04
N GLY A 27 -9.47 -15.82 4.58
CA GLY A 27 -8.65 -16.70 5.42
C GLY A 27 -7.67 -17.62 4.68
N ALA A 28 -7.63 -17.60 3.34
CA ALA A 28 -6.68 -18.40 2.55
C ALA A 28 -5.20 -17.95 2.64
N GLY A 29 -4.87 -16.99 3.50
CA GLY A 29 -3.51 -16.47 3.65
C GLY A 29 -3.08 -15.44 2.60
N LYS A 30 -4.02 -14.82 1.87
CA LYS A 30 -3.71 -13.78 0.86
C LYS A 30 -2.92 -12.61 1.44
N THR A 31 -3.42 -12.03 2.53
CA THR A 31 -2.76 -10.93 3.24
C THR A 31 -1.41 -11.39 3.78
N THR A 32 -1.34 -12.61 4.34
CA THR A 32 -0.08 -13.20 4.79
C THR A 32 0.94 -13.35 3.66
N LEU A 33 0.53 -13.80 2.47
CA LEU A 33 1.42 -13.91 1.32
C LEU A 33 1.93 -12.54 0.88
N LEU A 34 1.06 -11.52 0.84
CA LEU A 34 1.44 -10.14 0.53
C LEU A 34 2.41 -9.57 1.59
N ASP A 35 2.18 -9.83 2.87
CA ASP A 35 3.08 -9.40 3.96
C ASP A 35 4.46 -10.08 3.88
N VAL A 36 4.52 -11.37 3.51
CA VAL A 36 5.78 -12.11 3.30
C VAL A 36 6.56 -11.52 2.12
N LEU A 37 5.86 -11.21 1.03
CA LEU A 37 6.45 -10.58 -0.15
C LEU A 37 6.93 -9.16 0.14
N ALA A 38 6.20 -8.40 0.97
CA ALA A 38 6.55 -7.05 1.39
C ALA A 38 7.61 -7.00 2.51
N ASP A 39 8.13 -8.15 2.97
CA ASP A 39 9.12 -8.24 4.05
C ASP A 39 8.65 -7.61 5.38
N ARG A 40 7.35 -7.74 5.70
CA ARG A 40 6.74 -7.16 6.91
C ARG A 40 6.30 -8.18 7.96
N VAL A 41 6.50 -9.47 7.70
CA VAL A 41 6.16 -10.51 8.68
C VAL A 41 7.15 -10.46 9.84
N THR A 42 6.65 -10.09 11.02
CA THR A 42 7.41 -10.00 12.27
C THR A 42 7.39 -11.29 13.10
N MET A 43 6.55 -12.27 12.73
CA MET A 43 6.36 -13.50 13.48
C MET A 43 6.21 -14.72 12.57
N GLY A 44 6.81 -15.84 12.96
CA GLY A 44 6.78 -17.10 12.22
C GLY A 44 8.12 -17.44 11.55
N VAL A 45 8.22 -18.65 11.00
CA VAL A 45 9.38 -19.12 10.25
C VAL A 45 9.05 -19.04 8.76
N ILE A 46 9.84 -18.27 8.02
CA ILE A 46 9.74 -18.18 6.56
C ILE A 46 10.87 -19.02 5.98
N THR A 47 10.53 -19.93 5.07
CA THR A 47 11.50 -20.79 4.37
C THR A 47 11.32 -20.63 2.87
N GLY A 48 12.42 -20.66 2.13
CA GLY A 48 12.44 -20.52 0.67
C GLY A 48 13.10 -19.23 0.21
N ASP A 49 13.27 -19.10 -1.11
CA ASP A 49 13.96 -17.97 -1.73
C ASP A 49 12.96 -16.99 -2.34
N ILE A 50 13.16 -15.70 -2.07
CA ILE A 50 12.36 -14.63 -2.66
C ILE A 50 13.31 -13.66 -3.34
N LEU A 51 13.21 -13.62 -4.68
CA LEU A 51 14.08 -12.83 -5.54
C LEU A 51 13.33 -11.67 -6.17
N VAL A 52 14.00 -10.52 -6.27
CA VAL A 52 13.51 -9.31 -6.92
C VAL A 52 14.51 -8.98 -8.01
N ASN A 53 14.05 -8.98 -9.27
CA ASN A 53 14.93 -8.84 -10.45
C ASN A 53 16.12 -9.82 -10.45
N GLY A 54 15.91 -11.06 -9.96
CA GLY A 54 16.94 -12.10 -9.92
C GLY A 54 17.94 -11.98 -8.76
N LEU A 55 17.80 -10.99 -7.89
CA LEU A 55 18.64 -10.82 -6.69
C LEU A 55 17.85 -11.10 -5.41
N PRO A 56 18.47 -11.62 -4.35
CA PRO A 56 17.83 -11.72 -3.04
C PRO A 56 17.35 -10.36 -2.54
N ARG A 57 16.25 -10.34 -1.77
CA ARG A 57 15.75 -9.11 -1.14
C ARG A 57 16.87 -8.39 -0.36
N GLY A 58 17.17 -7.16 -0.77
CA GLY A 58 18.15 -6.31 -0.08
C GLY A 58 17.49 -5.38 0.94
N LYS A 59 18.29 -4.75 1.81
CA LYS A 59 17.81 -3.69 2.73
C LYS A 59 17.17 -2.49 2.01
N SER A 60 17.48 -2.31 0.72
CA SER A 60 16.88 -1.29 -0.14
C SER A 60 15.48 -1.63 -0.64
N PHE A 61 15.02 -2.89 -0.50
CA PHE A 61 13.73 -3.34 -1.01
C PHE A 61 12.58 -2.46 -0.51
N GLN A 62 12.54 -2.20 0.80
CA GLN A 62 11.52 -1.35 1.43
C GLN A 62 11.53 0.11 0.92
N ARG A 63 12.63 0.59 0.34
CA ARG A 63 12.72 1.94 -0.25
C ARG A 63 12.24 1.99 -1.70
N THR A 64 12.32 0.86 -2.41
CA THR A 64 11.95 0.76 -3.82
C THR A 64 10.52 0.26 -4.02
N THR A 65 9.93 -0.40 -3.01
CA THR A 65 8.56 -0.91 -3.06
C THR A 65 7.59 -0.08 -2.23
N GLY A 66 6.41 0.21 -2.79
CA GLY A 66 5.27 0.72 -2.03
C GLY A 66 4.38 -0.43 -1.56
N TYR A 67 3.99 -0.42 -0.28
CA TYR A 67 3.00 -1.34 0.28
C TYR A 67 1.83 -0.53 0.84
N VAL A 68 0.63 -0.80 0.35
CA VAL A 68 -0.61 -0.21 0.85
C VAL A 68 -1.29 -1.24 1.73
N GLN A 69 -1.51 -0.91 3.00
CA GLN A 69 -2.12 -1.82 3.97
C GLN A 69 -3.64 -1.87 3.78
N GLN A 70 -4.25 -2.96 4.26
CA GLN A 70 -5.71 -3.12 4.23
C GLN A 70 -6.43 -2.18 5.21
N GLN A 71 -5.71 -1.62 6.20
CA GLN A 71 -6.20 -0.56 7.09
C GLN A 71 -5.42 0.72 6.82
N ASP A 72 -6.14 1.81 6.56
CA ASP A 72 -5.54 3.12 6.32
C ASP A 72 -4.96 3.68 7.63
N ILE A 73 -3.68 4.05 7.58
CA ILE A 73 -3.01 4.79 8.66
C ILE A 73 -2.89 6.23 8.18
N HIS A 74 -3.88 7.06 8.47
CA HIS A 74 -3.83 8.49 8.17
C HIS A 74 -3.79 9.30 9.46
N LEU A 75 -3.00 10.38 9.47
CA LEU A 75 -3.08 11.40 10.50
C LEU A 75 -4.41 12.16 10.33
N GLU A 76 -5.24 12.05 11.35
CA GLU A 76 -6.67 12.43 11.36
C GLU A 76 -6.94 13.92 11.09
N THR A 77 -5.92 14.77 11.23
CA THR A 77 -6.04 16.24 11.12
C THR A 77 -5.46 16.84 9.84
N SER A 78 -4.89 16.03 8.95
CA SER A 78 -4.20 16.53 7.76
C SER A 78 -5.05 16.42 6.48
N THR A 79 -4.87 17.37 5.57
CA THR A 79 -5.49 17.30 4.22
C THR A 79 -4.75 16.30 3.34
N VAL A 80 -5.40 15.82 2.27
CA VAL A 80 -4.77 14.94 1.26
C VAL A 80 -3.46 15.55 0.73
N ARG A 81 -3.48 16.85 0.43
CA ARG A 81 -2.33 17.61 -0.06
C ARG A 81 -1.18 17.65 0.95
N GLU A 82 -1.48 17.91 2.21
CA GLU A 82 -0.46 17.94 3.28
C GLU A 82 0.16 16.56 3.52
N ALA A 83 -0.65 15.49 3.54
CA ALA A 83 -0.15 14.13 3.72
C ALA A 83 0.77 13.70 2.56
N LEU A 84 0.43 14.08 1.32
CA LEU A 84 1.26 13.84 0.15
C LEU A 84 2.55 14.68 0.19
N ARG A 85 2.48 15.96 0.58
CA ARG A 85 3.67 16.82 0.78
C ARG A 85 4.60 16.26 1.84
N PHE A 86 4.08 15.86 2.98
CA PHE A 86 4.86 15.24 4.05
C PHE A 86 5.56 13.96 3.56
N SER A 87 4.84 13.11 2.82
CA SER A 87 5.39 11.89 2.25
C SER A 87 6.48 12.18 1.20
N ALA A 88 6.27 13.17 0.33
CA ALA A 88 7.24 13.58 -0.69
C ALA A 88 8.52 14.14 -0.06
N VAL A 89 8.40 14.99 0.97
CA VAL A 89 9.54 15.57 1.68
C VAL A 89 10.41 14.49 2.33
N LEU A 90 9.80 13.50 2.99
CA LEU A 90 10.51 12.43 3.69
C LEU A 90 11.09 11.35 2.79
N ARG A 91 10.41 11.02 1.67
CA ARG A 91 10.83 9.93 0.78
C ARG A 91 11.79 10.38 -0.31
N GLN A 92 11.73 11.64 -0.73
CA GLN A 92 12.59 12.13 -1.80
C GLN A 92 13.97 12.56 -1.30
N PRO A 93 15.05 12.32 -2.07
CA PRO A 93 16.41 12.75 -1.74
C PRO A 93 16.50 14.24 -1.35
N THR A 94 17.46 14.59 -0.50
CA THR A 94 17.73 16.00 -0.11
C THR A 94 18.30 16.83 -1.26
N ALA A 95 18.77 16.20 -2.33
CA ALA A 95 19.27 16.87 -3.53
C ALA A 95 18.16 17.55 -4.35
N ILE A 96 16.90 17.14 -4.19
CA ILE A 96 15.75 17.75 -4.86
C ILE A 96 15.30 18.96 -4.03
N SER A 97 15.07 20.10 -4.68
CA SER A 97 14.63 21.31 -3.98
C SER A 97 13.25 21.13 -3.35
N MET A 98 12.95 21.85 -2.27
CA MET A 98 11.61 21.78 -1.67
C MET A 98 10.51 22.17 -2.67
N GLN A 99 10.80 23.10 -3.59
CA GLN A 99 9.84 23.52 -4.60
C GLN A 99 9.52 22.37 -5.55
N ASP A 100 10.54 21.70 -6.10
CA ASP A 100 10.33 20.56 -7.02
C ASP A 100 9.58 19.40 -6.32
N LYS A 101 9.82 19.19 -5.02
CA LYS A 101 9.09 18.20 -4.22
C LYS A 101 7.60 18.53 -4.11
N ILE A 102 7.27 19.82 -3.94
CA ILE A 102 5.89 20.30 -3.83
C ILE A 102 5.21 20.23 -5.20
N ASP A 103 5.90 20.65 -6.26
CA ASP A 103 5.37 20.62 -7.62
C ASP A 103 5.07 19.19 -8.09
N TYR A 104 5.92 18.23 -7.71
CA TYR A 104 5.66 16.80 -7.93
C TYR A 104 4.37 16.32 -7.25
N VAL A 105 4.05 16.83 -6.05
CA VAL A 105 2.80 16.47 -5.36
C VAL A 105 1.58 17.00 -6.10
N GLU A 106 1.67 18.21 -6.66
CA GLU A 106 0.60 18.78 -7.50
C GLU A 106 0.39 17.95 -8.76
N GLU A 107 1.48 17.49 -9.40
CA GLU A 107 1.41 16.59 -10.55
C GLU A 107 0.71 15.27 -10.19
N VAL A 108 1.05 14.67 -9.04
CA VAL A 108 0.41 13.43 -8.55
C VAL A 108 -1.08 13.64 -8.26
N ILE A 109 -1.46 14.76 -7.64
CA ILE A 109 -2.87 15.09 -7.38
C ILE A 109 -3.66 15.19 -8.68
N ASN A 110 -3.07 15.83 -9.70
CA ASN A 110 -3.69 15.96 -11.02
C ASN A 110 -3.78 14.61 -11.75
N LEU A 111 -2.72 13.80 -11.69
CA LEU A 111 -2.67 12.47 -12.31
C LEU A 111 -3.72 11.51 -11.72
N LEU A 112 -3.98 11.61 -10.43
CA LEU A 112 -5.00 10.83 -9.73
C LEU A 112 -6.40 11.46 -9.80
N GLU A 113 -6.55 12.59 -10.52
CA GLU A 113 -7.78 13.37 -10.62
C GLU A 113 -8.37 13.77 -9.25
N MET A 114 -7.50 13.93 -8.25
CA MET A 114 -7.87 14.22 -6.87
C MET A 114 -8.05 15.71 -6.58
N GLY A 115 -8.00 16.59 -7.59
CA GLY A 115 -8.09 18.05 -7.44
C GLY A 115 -9.22 18.53 -6.51
N PRO A 116 -10.48 18.06 -6.68
CA PRO A 116 -11.59 18.45 -5.80
C PRO A 116 -11.46 17.97 -4.34
N TYR A 117 -10.62 16.97 -4.10
CA TYR A 117 -10.43 16.31 -2.81
C TYR A 117 -9.09 16.62 -2.16
N ALA A 118 -8.21 17.36 -2.86
CA ALA A 118 -6.85 17.66 -2.42
C ALA A 118 -6.83 18.40 -1.08
N ASP A 119 -7.79 19.30 -0.88
CA ASP A 119 -7.92 20.10 0.35
C ASP A 119 -8.97 19.52 1.32
N ALA A 120 -9.52 18.33 1.02
CA ALA A 120 -10.38 17.62 1.95
C ALA A 120 -9.55 17.03 3.10
N VAL A 121 -10.08 17.13 4.32
CA VAL A 121 -9.51 16.49 5.50
C VAL A 121 -9.69 14.99 5.36
N ILE A 122 -8.61 14.23 5.50
CA ILE A 122 -8.62 12.77 5.30
C ILE A 122 -9.58 12.07 6.29
N GLY A 123 -9.79 12.67 7.47
CA GLY A 123 -10.87 12.30 8.39
C GLY A 123 -10.73 10.89 8.98
N VAL A 124 -11.70 10.52 9.81
CA VAL A 124 -11.73 9.20 10.49
C VAL A 124 -12.34 8.17 9.54
N PRO A 125 -11.78 6.95 9.42
CA PRO A 125 -12.45 5.84 8.74
C PRO A 125 -13.87 5.64 9.32
N GLY A 126 -14.90 5.95 8.53
CA GLY A 126 -16.31 5.90 8.95
C GLY A 126 -17.03 7.27 9.07
N LYS A 127 -16.33 8.40 8.98
CA LYS A 127 -16.91 9.75 8.87
C LYS A 127 -16.09 10.61 7.89
N GLY A 128 -16.21 10.32 6.61
CA GLY A 128 -15.53 11.06 5.53
C GLY A 128 -15.33 10.15 4.33
N MET A 129 -15.81 10.60 3.15
CA MET A 129 -15.78 9.97 1.82
C MET A 129 -15.55 8.46 1.78
N SER A 130 -16.39 7.71 2.49
CA SER A 130 -16.60 6.31 2.20
C SER A 130 -17.70 6.26 1.14
N LEU A 131 -17.32 6.33 -0.14
CA LEU A 131 -18.21 5.88 -1.23
C LEU A 131 -18.30 4.34 -1.18
N TYR A 132 -18.82 3.82 -0.06
CA TYR A 132 -19.66 2.64 -0.13
C TYR A 132 -21.04 3.18 -0.48
N HIS A 133 -21.41 3.11 -1.75
CA HIS A 133 -22.83 3.09 -2.09
C HIS A 133 -23.37 1.78 -1.50
N PRO A 134 -24.19 1.80 -0.43
CA PRO A 134 -24.88 0.59 -0.05
C PRO A 134 -25.83 0.28 -1.21
N ILE A 135 -25.68 -0.91 -1.79
CA ILE A 135 -26.73 -1.50 -2.59
C ILE A 135 -27.92 -1.58 -1.62
N THR A 136 -28.89 -0.70 -1.80
CA THR A 136 -30.10 -0.64 -0.99
C THR A 136 -30.84 -1.95 -1.20
N ALA A 137 -30.64 -2.88 -0.27
CA ALA A 137 -31.58 -3.94 0.01
C ALA A 137 -32.57 -3.37 1.03
N ALA A 138 -33.77 -2.99 0.57
CA ALA A 138 -35.05 -3.21 1.24
C ALA A 138 -36.19 -2.52 0.46
N ASP A 139 -37.26 -3.29 0.26
CA ASP A 139 -38.66 -2.91 0.02
C ASP A 139 -39.19 -2.95 -1.43
N ASP A 140 -39.32 -4.17 -1.98
CA ASP A 140 -40.61 -4.90 -2.18
C ASP A 140 -40.39 -6.32 -2.74
#